data_AF-A0A7V2RN81-F1
#
_entry.id   AF-A0A7V2RN81-F1
#
_cell.length_a   1.000
_cell.length_b   1.000
_cell.length_c   1.000
_cell.angle_alpha   90.00
_cell.angle_beta   90.00
_cell.angle_gamma   90.00
#
_symmetry.space_group_name_H-M   'P 1'
#
loop_
_entity.id
_entity.type
_entity.pdbx_description
1 polymer ?
#
loop_
_entity_poly.entity_id
_entity_poly.type
_entity_poly.pdbx_seq_one_letter_code
_entity_poly.pdbx_strand_id
1 'polypeptide(L)'
;MRLQHTFIIMKKIISVFLLFAAAISLHAQDEWEIGIHLGYSNYLGDLVEPSFTFGQANFAGGAWLRYHLTDNVKLRSNLILGKLAGDDANYARNAARAASFENNFMEGAILGEYELFGHKRWDEDGKFVGTYSPYVFGGLGLNLMNPKVRFGSDSPAIRDDLRADYPDFQFIIPVGAGFKADLSRRVTVGLEIGMRIAFTDYLDGVSIAGDSDDRDAYFSGSLMVGYLIGDTDMDNDGIADNKDKCPELPGPARYNGCPDTDNDGLIDTEDECPNLRGSTRMNGCPDSDSDGIADYLDDCPNDAGIRRFGGCPDTDNDGIVDLEDNCPNEAGIPSLNGCPDADRDGIKDSQDECPLEPGRPEANGCPDRDNDGVSDKNDKCPDLAGKPAFKGCPSSDKDEDGVADMDDSCPELPGPADNNGCPEIKKEDKKILKEVMSNVRFETGSDVLLNESLSVLDQVVSVMKKYKGYKLAINGHTDSVGDPEKNRQLSLDRAKACYDYLFSKGINPTLMTYTGYGDTQPIADNMTEEGRMENRRVEFVLSSGN
;
A
#
# COMPACT_ATOMS: atom_id res chain seq x y z
N MET A 1 11.61 -87.59 -15.39
CA MET A 1 11.38 -86.94 -16.70
C MET A 1 10.19 -85.96 -16.71
N ARG A 2 9.16 -86.12 -15.85
CA ARG A 2 8.00 -85.19 -15.75
C ARG A 2 8.28 -83.79 -15.18
N LEU A 3 9.32 -83.61 -14.35
CA LEU A 3 9.67 -82.30 -13.75
C LEU A 3 10.33 -81.30 -14.71
N GLN A 4 10.94 -81.75 -15.82
CA GLN A 4 11.63 -80.87 -16.77
C GLN A 4 10.69 -80.23 -17.81
N HIS A 5 9.57 -80.86 -18.12
CA HIS A 5 8.63 -80.32 -19.13
C HIS A 5 7.76 -79.16 -18.59
N THR A 6 7.41 -79.19 -17.30
CA THR A 6 6.64 -78.12 -16.62
C THR A 6 7.43 -76.81 -16.57
N PHE A 7 8.75 -76.89 -16.39
CA PHE A 7 9.64 -75.71 -16.29
C PHE A 7 9.80 -74.93 -17.62
N ILE A 8 9.70 -75.61 -18.77
CA ILE A 8 9.92 -74.99 -20.08
C ILE A 8 8.69 -74.24 -20.57
N ILE A 9 7.49 -74.73 -20.24
CA ILE A 9 6.21 -74.07 -20.57
C ILE A 9 6.02 -72.82 -19.69
N MET A 10 6.41 -72.89 -18.43
CA MET A 10 6.37 -71.77 -17.47
C MET A 10 7.25 -70.59 -17.91
N LYS A 11 8.47 -70.84 -18.43
CA LYS A 11 9.35 -69.79 -18.97
C LYS A 11 8.79 -69.07 -20.21
N LYS A 12 8.05 -69.78 -21.06
CA LYS A 12 7.49 -69.20 -22.30
C LYS A 12 6.24 -68.35 -22.05
N ILE A 13 5.41 -68.73 -21.08
CA ILE A 13 4.21 -67.96 -20.69
C ILE A 13 4.62 -66.64 -20.00
N ILE A 14 5.64 -66.66 -19.15
CA ILE A 14 6.19 -65.45 -18.49
C ILE A 14 6.73 -64.45 -19.53
N SER A 15 7.33 -64.94 -20.63
CA SER A 15 7.91 -64.07 -21.67
C SER A 15 6.84 -63.40 -22.56
N VAL A 16 5.68 -64.02 -22.75
CA VAL A 16 4.56 -63.45 -23.53
C VAL A 16 3.77 -62.42 -22.70
N PHE A 17 3.68 -62.62 -21.38
CA PHE A 17 3.03 -61.67 -20.47
C PHE A 17 3.83 -60.36 -20.32
N LEU A 18 5.18 -60.44 -20.32
CA LEU A 18 6.08 -59.29 -20.32
C LEU A 18 5.99 -58.41 -21.59
N LEU A 19 5.56 -58.98 -22.72
CA LEU A 19 5.42 -58.26 -23.99
C LEU A 19 4.06 -57.52 -24.13
N PHE A 20 3.05 -57.90 -23.35
CA PHE A 20 1.74 -57.23 -23.36
C PHE A 20 1.67 -56.05 -22.37
N ALA A 21 2.55 -56.03 -21.36
CA ALA A 21 2.65 -54.95 -20.37
C ALA A 21 3.29 -53.66 -20.92
N ALA A 22 3.86 -53.68 -22.13
CA ALA A 22 4.61 -52.55 -22.71
C ALA A 22 3.75 -51.52 -23.46
N ALA A 23 2.41 -51.63 -23.44
CA ALA A 23 1.54 -50.80 -24.26
C ALA A 23 0.37 -50.18 -23.49
N ILE A 24 0.59 -49.67 -22.28
CA ILE A 24 -0.35 -48.73 -21.63
C ILE A 24 0.47 -47.70 -20.86
N SER A 25 0.72 -46.56 -21.51
CA SER A 25 1.14 -45.34 -20.82
C SER A 25 -0.05 -44.39 -20.85
N LEU A 26 -0.57 -44.04 -19.67
CA LEU A 26 -1.10 -42.72 -19.32
C LEU A 26 -1.59 -42.74 -17.85
N HIS A 27 -0.80 -42.07 -17.01
CA HIS A 27 -1.11 -41.40 -15.74
C HIS A 27 -2.08 -42.07 -14.75
N ALA A 28 -1.52 -42.65 -13.68
CA ALA A 28 -2.07 -42.59 -12.32
C ALA A 28 -0.93 -42.80 -11.29
N GLN A 29 -0.93 -42.02 -10.21
CA GLN A 29 -0.02 -42.23 -9.08
C GLN A 29 -0.35 -43.56 -8.36
N ASP A 30 0.70 -44.20 -7.85
CA ASP A 30 0.65 -45.44 -7.07
C ASP A 30 0.13 -46.67 -7.82
N GLU A 31 0.90 -47.10 -8.83
CA GLU A 31 0.46 -48.14 -9.76
C GLU A 31 0.41 -49.56 -9.16
N TRP A 32 1.16 -49.82 -8.08
CA TRP A 32 1.30 -51.14 -7.49
C TRP A 32 0.84 -51.18 -6.04
N GLU A 33 0.05 -52.20 -5.72
CA GLU A 33 -0.41 -52.49 -4.37
C GLU A 33 -0.09 -53.95 -4.06
N ILE A 34 0.54 -54.21 -2.92
CA ILE A 34 0.86 -55.56 -2.46
C ILE A 34 0.20 -55.80 -1.11
N GLY A 35 -0.29 -56.99 -0.88
CA GLY A 35 -0.92 -57.27 0.40
C GLY A 35 -1.10 -58.72 0.71
N ILE A 36 -1.74 -58.92 1.85
CA ILE A 36 -2.13 -60.24 2.35
C ILE A 36 -3.65 -60.30 2.46
N HIS A 37 -4.18 -61.51 2.44
CA HIS A 37 -5.57 -61.78 2.75
C HIS A 37 -5.67 -62.96 3.69
N LEU A 38 -6.56 -62.86 4.67
CA LEU A 38 -6.79 -63.83 5.73
C LEU A 38 -8.27 -64.06 5.85
N GLY A 39 -8.70 -65.32 5.87
CA GLY A 39 -10.09 -65.65 5.73
C GLY A 39 -10.40 -67.12 5.91
N TYR A 40 -11.48 -67.52 5.26
CA TYR A 40 -11.96 -68.89 5.28
C TYR A 40 -12.35 -69.37 3.89
N SER A 41 -12.36 -70.69 3.72
CA SER A 41 -12.87 -71.41 2.57
C SER A 41 -13.92 -72.43 3.02
N ASN A 42 -14.99 -72.53 2.24
CA ASN A 42 -16.10 -73.46 2.44
C ASN A 42 -16.33 -74.22 1.15
N TYR A 43 -16.29 -75.55 1.22
CA TYR A 43 -16.62 -76.40 0.10
C TYR A 43 -18.12 -76.33 -0.22
N LEU A 44 -18.47 -76.41 -1.50
CA LEU A 44 -19.83 -76.46 -2.02
C LEU A 44 -19.89 -77.54 -3.12
N GLY A 45 -20.48 -78.67 -2.79
CA GLY A 45 -20.63 -79.79 -3.71
C GLY A 45 -21.40 -80.93 -3.04
N ASP A 46 -21.23 -82.15 -3.53
CA ASP A 46 -22.16 -83.25 -3.24
C ASP A 46 -21.98 -83.89 -1.84
N LEU A 47 -20.87 -83.60 -1.15
CA LEU A 47 -20.52 -84.08 0.20
C LEU A 47 -21.01 -83.18 1.33
N VAL A 48 -21.71 -82.09 1.02
CA VAL A 48 -22.22 -81.15 2.02
C VAL A 48 -23.65 -80.76 1.70
N GLU A 49 -24.45 -80.45 2.71
CA GLU A 49 -25.79 -79.92 2.44
C GLU A 49 -25.67 -78.57 1.72
N PRO A 50 -26.47 -78.32 0.66
CA PRO A 50 -26.40 -77.10 -0.16
C PRO A 50 -27.01 -75.89 0.57
N SER A 51 -26.50 -75.58 1.76
CA SER A 51 -26.86 -74.43 2.57
C SER A 51 -25.58 -73.71 3.02
N PHE A 52 -25.58 -72.39 2.94
CA PHE A 52 -24.44 -71.59 3.35
C PHE A 52 -24.32 -71.61 4.88
N THR A 53 -23.44 -72.44 5.42
CA THR A 53 -23.13 -72.50 6.85
C THR A 53 -21.65 -72.26 7.10
N PHE A 54 -21.33 -71.70 8.27
CA PHE A 54 -19.95 -71.58 8.75
C PHE A 54 -19.46 -72.85 9.48
N GLY A 55 -20.29 -73.89 9.57
CA GLY A 55 -19.97 -75.13 10.29
C GLY A 55 -18.83 -75.94 9.68
N GLN A 56 -18.54 -75.72 8.39
CA GLN A 56 -17.48 -76.39 7.63
C GLN A 56 -16.40 -75.40 7.13
N ALA A 57 -16.35 -74.21 7.73
CA ALA A 57 -15.40 -73.17 7.37
C ALA A 57 -13.99 -73.56 7.81
N ASN A 58 -13.08 -73.59 6.85
CA ASN A 58 -11.68 -73.88 7.06
C ASN A 58 -10.85 -72.63 6.82
N PHE A 59 -9.73 -72.48 7.51
CA PHE A 59 -8.86 -71.32 7.34
C PHE A 59 -8.25 -71.27 5.93
N ALA A 60 -8.22 -70.08 5.35
CA ALA A 60 -7.54 -69.80 4.09
C ALA A 60 -6.85 -68.43 4.16
N GLY A 61 -5.73 -68.28 3.47
CA GLY A 61 -5.06 -66.99 3.39
C GLY A 61 -3.90 -67.02 2.41
N GLY A 62 -3.31 -65.85 2.17
CA GLY A 62 -2.17 -65.75 1.29
C GLY A 62 -1.84 -64.31 0.95
N ALA A 63 -1.29 -64.12 -0.25
CA ALA A 63 -0.80 -62.84 -0.71
C ALA A 63 -1.41 -62.47 -2.06
N TRP A 64 -1.41 -61.18 -2.36
CA TRP A 64 -1.86 -60.67 -3.63
C TRP A 64 -1.00 -59.49 -4.06
N LEU A 65 -0.94 -59.30 -5.38
CA LEU A 65 -0.29 -58.19 -6.03
C LEU A 65 -1.29 -57.59 -7.02
N ARG A 66 -1.53 -56.29 -6.92
CA ARG A 66 -2.51 -55.56 -7.72
C ARG A 66 -1.80 -54.44 -8.48
N TYR A 67 -2.13 -54.35 -9.75
CA TYR A 67 -1.71 -53.29 -10.65
C TYR A 67 -2.92 -52.43 -11.05
N HIS A 68 -2.78 -51.11 -10.93
CA HIS A 68 -3.83 -50.15 -11.21
C HIS A 68 -3.77 -49.75 -12.69
N LEU A 69 -4.69 -50.27 -13.50
CA LEU A 69 -4.76 -49.94 -14.93
C LEU A 69 -5.45 -48.59 -15.17
N THR A 70 -6.51 -48.33 -14.42
CA THR A 70 -7.24 -47.04 -14.37
C THR A 70 -7.83 -46.83 -12.98
N ASP A 71 -8.45 -45.67 -12.74
CA ASP A 71 -9.18 -45.38 -11.50
C ASP A 71 -10.27 -46.42 -11.16
N ASN A 72 -10.79 -47.15 -12.16
CA ASN A 72 -11.83 -48.17 -11.97
C ASN A 72 -11.31 -49.59 -12.18
N VAL A 73 -10.37 -49.81 -13.11
CA VAL A 73 -9.94 -51.15 -13.52
C VAL A 73 -8.59 -51.50 -12.91
N LYS A 74 -8.50 -52.68 -12.30
CA LYS A 74 -7.25 -53.24 -11.77
C LYS A 74 -7.03 -54.65 -12.27
N LEU A 75 -5.76 -55.02 -12.36
CA LEU A 75 -5.32 -56.38 -12.60
C LEU A 75 -4.71 -56.92 -11.32
N ARG A 76 -5.21 -58.04 -10.80
CA ARG A 76 -4.79 -58.62 -9.52
C ARG A 76 -4.32 -60.05 -9.70
N SER A 77 -3.14 -60.36 -9.16
CA SER A 77 -2.63 -61.71 -9.02
C SER A 77 -2.82 -62.18 -7.58
N ASN A 78 -3.50 -63.29 -7.37
CA ASN A 78 -3.72 -63.90 -6.06
C ASN A 78 -2.91 -65.19 -5.93
N LEU A 79 -2.36 -65.40 -4.73
CA LEU A 79 -1.87 -66.68 -4.26
C LEU A 79 -2.58 -67.00 -2.94
N ILE A 80 -3.33 -68.10 -2.91
CA ILE A 80 -4.13 -68.53 -1.75
C ILE A 80 -3.70 -69.92 -1.34
N LEU A 81 -3.51 -70.12 -0.04
CA LEU A 81 -3.29 -71.41 0.59
C LEU A 81 -4.46 -71.65 1.54
N GLY A 82 -5.05 -72.84 1.49
CA GLY A 82 -6.20 -73.13 2.33
C GLY A 82 -6.49 -74.61 2.46
N LYS A 83 -7.54 -74.89 3.21
CA LYS A 83 -8.09 -76.24 3.39
C LYS A 83 -9.56 -76.24 3.01
N LEU A 84 -10.01 -77.33 2.42
CA LEU A 84 -11.41 -77.67 2.23
C LEU A 84 -11.68 -79.00 2.94
N ALA A 85 -12.86 -79.13 3.51
CA ALA A 85 -13.31 -80.38 4.10
C ALA A 85 -14.84 -80.45 4.01
N GLY A 86 -15.34 -81.67 3.94
CA GLY A 86 -16.77 -81.98 3.90
C GLY A 86 -17.02 -83.39 4.41
N ASP A 87 -18.25 -83.64 4.84
CA ASP A 87 -18.71 -84.91 5.38
C ASP A 87 -20.22 -85.05 5.16
N ASP A 88 -20.62 -86.14 4.53
CA ASP A 88 -22.02 -86.43 4.19
C ASP A 88 -22.70 -87.45 5.10
N ALA A 89 -22.04 -87.88 6.18
CA ALA A 89 -22.59 -88.86 7.13
C ALA A 89 -23.94 -88.42 7.74
N ASN A 90 -24.19 -87.11 7.81
CA ASN A 90 -25.45 -86.53 8.29
C ASN A 90 -26.37 -86.03 7.16
N TYR A 91 -25.99 -86.20 5.89
CA TYR A 91 -26.75 -85.71 4.74
C TYR A 91 -27.71 -86.80 4.21
N ALA A 92 -29.01 -86.64 4.46
CA ALA A 92 -30.01 -87.69 4.20
C ALA A 92 -30.05 -88.25 2.76
N ARG A 93 -29.58 -87.50 1.76
CA ARG A 93 -29.55 -87.93 0.34
C ARG A 93 -28.40 -88.90 0.04
N ASN A 94 -27.23 -88.71 0.67
CA ASN A 94 -26.00 -89.44 0.38
C ASN A 94 -25.40 -90.18 1.60
N ALA A 95 -26.05 -90.14 2.78
CA ALA A 95 -25.56 -90.77 4.02
C ALA A 95 -25.20 -92.26 3.93
N ALA A 96 -25.64 -92.97 2.89
CA ALA A 96 -25.28 -94.35 2.64
C ALA A 96 -23.76 -94.54 2.35
N ARG A 97 -23.07 -93.54 1.77
CA ARG A 97 -21.63 -93.64 1.50
C ARG A 97 -20.77 -93.25 2.70
N ALA A 98 -21.28 -92.36 3.56
CA ALA A 98 -20.59 -91.81 4.73
C ALA A 98 -19.15 -91.37 4.37
N ALA A 99 -19.05 -90.60 3.30
CA ALA A 99 -17.82 -90.09 2.75
C ALA A 99 -17.43 -88.79 3.48
N SER A 100 -16.13 -88.67 3.76
CA SER A 100 -15.53 -87.45 4.28
C SER A 100 -14.24 -87.18 3.53
N PHE A 101 -13.93 -85.91 3.32
CA PHE A 101 -12.70 -85.53 2.65
C PHE A 101 -11.98 -84.37 3.33
N GLU A 102 -10.67 -84.33 3.12
CA GLU A 102 -9.84 -83.16 3.40
C GLU A 102 -8.97 -82.86 2.19
N ASN A 103 -8.98 -81.61 1.73
CA ASN A 103 -8.15 -81.16 0.61
C ASN A 103 -7.37 -79.91 1.02
N ASN A 104 -6.04 -80.01 1.06
CA ASN A 104 -5.19 -78.83 1.18
C ASN A 104 -4.89 -78.31 -0.23
N PHE A 105 -5.18 -77.04 -0.46
CA PHE A 105 -5.10 -76.46 -1.79
C PHE A 105 -4.21 -75.23 -1.85
N MET A 106 -3.61 -75.01 -3.03
CA MET A 106 -2.90 -73.80 -3.40
C MET A 106 -3.48 -73.24 -4.70
N GLU A 107 -4.13 -72.09 -4.61
CA GLU A 107 -4.73 -71.38 -5.74
C GLU A 107 -3.81 -70.25 -6.19
N GLY A 108 -3.46 -70.23 -7.48
CA GLY A 108 -2.88 -69.08 -8.16
C GLY A 108 -3.87 -68.54 -9.19
N ALA A 109 -4.23 -67.25 -9.10
CA ALA A 109 -5.24 -66.67 -10.00
C ALA A 109 -4.84 -65.28 -10.52
N ILE A 110 -5.26 -64.98 -11.75
CA ILE A 110 -5.22 -63.63 -12.34
C ILE A 110 -6.65 -63.14 -12.49
N LEU A 111 -6.93 -61.96 -11.95
CA LEU A 111 -8.26 -61.41 -11.77
C LEU A 111 -8.31 -60.01 -12.36
N GLY A 112 -9.35 -59.72 -13.14
CA GLY A 112 -9.77 -58.36 -13.39
C GLY A 112 -10.65 -57.89 -12.24
N GLU A 113 -10.38 -56.68 -11.74
CA GLU A 113 -11.13 -56.05 -10.68
C GLU A 113 -11.68 -54.71 -11.17
N TYR A 114 -12.95 -54.45 -10.87
CA TYR A 114 -13.64 -53.23 -11.24
C TYR A 114 -14.23 -52.56 -10.00
N GLU A 115 -13.65 -51.42 -9.61
CA GLU A 115 -14.12 -50.57 -8.52
C GLU A 115 -15.21 -49.61 -9.03
N LEU A 116 -16.36 -49.60 -8.37
CA LEU A 116 -17.57 -48.94 -8.87
C LEU A 116 -17.51 -47.41 -8.87
N PHE A 117 -16.81 -46.80 -7.90
CA PHE A 117 -16.80 -45.33 -7.74
C PHE A 117 -15.58 -44.63 -8.34
N GLY A 118 -14.58 -45.38 -8.77
CA GLY A 118 -13.29 -44.79 -9.15
C GLY A 118 -12.60 -44.27 -7.90
N HIS A 119 -11.60 -44.99 -7.41
CA HIS A 119 -11.01 -44.77 -6.08
C HIS A 119 -10.07 -43.56 -6.09
N LYS A 120 -10.66 -42.36 -6.17
CA LYS A 120 -9.99 -41.06 -6.27
C LYS A 120 -9.54 -40.57 -4.90
N ARG A 121 -8.27 -40.82 -4.59
CA ARG A 121 -7.66 -40.51 -3.28
C ARG A 121 -7.22 -39.06 -3.10
N TRP A 122 -7.47 -38.21 -4.09
CA TRP A 122 -6.96 -36.85 -4.18
C TRP A 122 -8.10 -35.89 -4.55
N ASP A 123 -8.22 -34.78 -3.82
CA ASP A 123 -9.14 -33.69 -4.17
C ASP A 123 -8.54 -32.72 -5.21
N GLU A 124 -9.29 -31.67 -5.57
CA GLU A 124 -8.86 -30.68 -6.58
C GLU A 124 -7.61 -29.90 -6.17
N ASP A 125 -7.34 -29.82 -4.87
CA ASP A 125 -6.17 -29.12 -4.30
C ASP A 125 -4.97 -30.06 -4.12
N GLY A 126 -5.10 -31.34 -4.48
CA GLY A 126 -4.06 -32.35 -4.36
C GLY A 126 -3.99 -33.02 -2.99
N LYS A 127 -4.87 -32.69 -2.06
CA LYS A 127 -4.84 -33.24 -0.71
C LYS A 127 -5.38 -34.66 -0.68
N PHE A 128 -4.73 -35.51 0.12
CA PHE A 128 -5.20 -36.87 0.34
C PHE A 128 -6.56 -36.89 1.03
N VAL A 129 -7.52 -37.57 0.42
CA VAL A 129 -8.83 -37.87 0.99
C VAL A 129 -8.97 -39.39 1.05
N GLY A 130 -9.15 -39.92 2.26
CA GLY A 130 -9.39 -41.36 2.44
C GLY A 130 -10.69 -41.77 1.76
N THR A 131 -10.61 -42.75 0.85
CA THR A 131 -11.76 -43.21 0.07
C THR A 131 -12.18 -44.62 0.40
N TYR A 132 -13.40 -44.96 0.00
CA TYR A 132 -13.90 -46.32 0.04
C TYR A 132 -14.66 -46.64 -1.25
N SER A 133 -14.51 -47.86 -1.75
CA SER A 133 -15.20 -48.31 -2.95
C SER A 133 -15.61 -49.79 -2.83
N PRO A 134 -16.88 -50.12 -3.11
CA PRO A 134 -17.25 -51.47 -3.48
C PRO A 134 -16.62 -51.83 -4.83
N TYR A 135 -16.30 -53.10 -5.01
CA TYR A 135 -15.72 -53.63 -6.25
C TYR A 135 -16.24 -55.03 -6.55
N VAL A 136 -16.14 -55.40 -7.82
CA VAL A 136 -16.37 -56.77 -8.30
C VAL A 136 -15.10 -57.30 -8.95
N PHE A 137 -14.91 -58.60 -8.90
CA PHE A 137 -13.77 -59.23 -9.56
C PHE A 137 -14.16 -60.53 -10.25
N GLY A 138 -13.38 -60.88 -11.27
CA GLY A 138 -13.55 -62.11 -12.02
C GLY A 138 -12.26 -62.46 -12.75
N GLY A 139 -11.98 -63.75 -12.92
CA GLY A 139 -10.82 -64.15 -13.69
C GLY A 139 -10.62 -65.65 -13.81
N LEU A 140 -9.37 -66.04 -13.96
CA LEU A 140 -8.96 -67.43 -14.18
C LEU A 140 -7.95 -67.82 -13.12
N GLY A 141 -8.18 -68.98 -12.50
CA GLY A 141 -7.29 -69.56 -11.51
C GLY A 141 -6.87 -70.97 -11.87
N LEU A 142 -5.74 -71.36 -11.31
CA LEU A 142 -5.26 -72.73 -11.25
C LEU A 142 -5.18 -73.12 -9.78
N ASN A 143 -5.87 -74.19 -9.41
CA ASN A 143 -5.87 -74.72 -8.07
C ASN A 143 -5.10 -76.04 -8.03
N LEU A 144 -4.03 -76.11 -7.25
CA LEU A 144 -3.27 -77.33 -6.98
C LEU A 144 -3.83 -77.97 -5.72
N MET A 145 -4.23 -79.23 -5.81
CA MET A 145 -5.00 -79.91 -4.77
C MET A 145 -4.35 -81.23 -4.34
N ASN A 146 -4.71 -81.70 -3.16
CA ASN A 146 -4.33 -83.00 -2.65
C ASN A 146 -5.49 -83.56 -1.80
N PRO A 147 -6.59 -83.97 -2.45
CA PRO A 147 -7.76 -84.46 -1.74
C PRO A 147 -7.49 -85.82 -1.10
N LYS A 148 -7.96 -86.00 0.13
CA LYS A 148 -7.86 -87.23 0.90
C LYS A 148 -9.26 -87.64 1.33
N VAL A 149 -9.78 -88.68 0.69
CA VAL A 149 -11.13 -89.17 0.94
C VAL A 149 -11.12 -90.40 1.86
N ARG A 150 -12.13 -90.51 2.72
CA ARG A 150 -12.46 -91.69 3.49
C ARG A 150 -13.92 -92.04 3.27
N PHE A 151 -14.18 -93.28 2.88
CA PHE A 151 -15.54 -93.81 2.73
C PHE A 151 -15.91 -94.70 3.92
N GLY A 152 -17.12 -94.54 4.44
CA GLY A 152 -17.67 -95.38 5.52
C GLY A 152 -18.36 -96.66 5.02
N SER A 153 -18.46 -96.85 3.71
CA SER A 153 -19.07 -98.01 3.05
C SER A 153 -18.24 -98.50 1.85
N ASP A 154 -18.60 -99.67 1.30
CA ASP A 154 -17.98 -100.23 0.09
C ASP A 154 -19.05 -100.46 -1.00
N SER A 155 -18.76 -99.96 -2.21
CA SER A 155 -19.62 -100.03 -3.40
C SER A 155 -18.74 -100.15 -4.65
N PRO A 156 -19.21 -100.79 -5.75
CA PRO A 156 -18.47 -100.78 -7.03
C PRO A 156 -18.03 -99.38 -7.48
N ALA A 157 -18.91 -98.37 -7.35
CA ALA A 157 -18.60 -96.99 -7.71
C ALA A 157 -17.45 -96.41 -6.86
N ILE A 158 -17.44 -96.68 -5.54
CA ILE A 158 -16.36 -96.26 -4.63
C ILE A 158 -15.02 -96.91 -5.02
N ARG A 159 -15.04 -98.19 -5.40
CA ARG A 159 -13.83 -98.90 -5.83
C ARG A 159 -13.32 -98.45 -7.20
N ASP A 160 -14.18 -97.93 -8.06
CA ASP A 160 -13.80 -97.33 -9.33
C ASP A 160 -13.18 -95.96 -9.10
N ASP A 161 -13.75 -95.17 -8.20
CA ASP A 161 -13.25 -93.85 -7.82
C ASP A 161 -11.87 -93.92 -7.14
N LEU A 162 -11.67 -94.87 -6.21
CA LEU A 162 -10.38 -95.12 -5.57
C LEU A 162 -9.29 -95.62 -6.54
N ARG A 163 -9.67 -96.10 -7.73
CA ARG A 163 -8.73 -96.56 -8.78
C ARG A 163 -8.50 -95.52 -9.87
N ALA A 164 -9.30 -94.46 -9.92
CA ALA A 164 -9.17 -93.41 -10.91
C ALA A 164 -7.93 -92.54 -10.62
N ASP A 165 -7.21 -92.17 -11.68
CA ASP A 165 -6.01 -91.33 -11.62
C ASP A 165 -6.35 -89.94 -12.15
N TYR A 166 -6.81 -89.08 -11.25
CA TYR A 166 -7.19 -87.70 -11.57
C TYR A 166 -5.99 -86.74 -11.38
N PRO A 167 -5.90 -85.65 -12.16
CA PRO A 167 -4.83 -84.67 -11.98
C PRO A 167 -4.92 -83.93 -10.64
N ASP A 168 -3.78 -83.73 -9.98
CA ASP A 168 -3.65 -82.91 -8.75
C ASP A 168 -3.81 -81.39 -8.99
N PHE A 169 -4.40 -80.99 -10.13
CA PHE A 169 -4.66 -79.60 -10.46
C PHE A 169 -5.98 -79.46 -11.19
N GLN A 170 -6.63 -78.31 -11.01
CA GLN A 170 -7.83 -77.93 -11.76
C GLN A 170 -7.82 -76.45 -12.11
N PHE A 171 -8.47 -76.11 -13.22
CA PHE A 171 -8.82 -74.73 -13.50
C PHE A 171 -10.04 -74.32 -12.69
N ILE A 172 -10.11 -73.05 -12.32
CA ILE A 172 -11.25 -72.45 -11.63
C ILE A 172 -11.57 -71.08 -12.25
N ILE A 173 -12.81 -70.65 -12.10
CA ILE A 173 -13.22 -69.26 -12.35
C ILE A 173 -13.55 -68.63 -11.00
N PRO A 174 -12.65 -67.82 -10.43
CA PRO A 174 -12.98 -66.99 -9.27
C PRO A 174 -13.85 -65.82 -9.72
N VAL A 175 -14.99 -65.65 -9.07
CA VAL A 175 -15.88 -64.49 -9.23
C VAL A 175 -16.36 -64.03 -7.87
N GLY A 176 -16.49 -62.72 -7.68
CA GLY A 176 -16.94 -62.21 -6.40
C GLY A 176 -17.05 -60.71 -6.34
N ALA A 177 -17.25 -60.24 -5.11
CA ALA A 177 -17.37 -58.84 -4.79
C ALA A 177 -16.66 -58.55 -3.48
N GLY A 178 -16.26 -57.30 -3.32
CA GLY A 178 -15.65 -56.83 -2.10
C GLY A 178 -15.90 -55.37 -1.86
N PHE A 179 -15.38 -54.90 -0.75
CA PHE A 179 -15.35 -53.52 -0.33
C PHE A 179 -13.93 -53.17 0.07
N LYS A 180 -13.43 -52.02 -0.36
CA LYS A 180 -12.10 -51.51 -0.04
C LYS A 180 -12.22 -50.14 0.61
N ALA A 181 -11.36 -49.84 1.57
CA ALA A 181 -11.22 -48.54 2.20
C ALA A 181 -9.74 -48.20 2.45
N ASP A 182 -9.38 -46.93 2.36
CA ASP A 182 -8.07 -46.43 2.74
C ASP A 182 -8.02 -46.13 4.25
N LEU A 183 -7.00 -46.66 4.94
CA LEU A 183 -6.69 -46.27 6.32
C LEU A 183 -5.67 -45.13 6.36
N SER A 184 -4.81 -45.03 5.35
CA SER A 184 -3.83 -43.96 5.15
C SER A 184 -3.49 -43.85 3.66
N ARG A 185 -2.64 -42.87 3.29
CA ARG A 185 -2.10 -42.73 1.92
C ARG A 185 -1.53 -44.04 1.35
N ARG A 186 -0.97 -44.90 2.22
CA ARG A 186 -0.30 -46.14 1.78
C ARG A 186 -0.94 -47.44 2.26
N VAL A 187 -1.92 -47.39 3.16
CA VAL A 187 -2.51 -48.62 3.74
C VAL A 187 -3.98 -48.71 3.39
N THR A 188 -4.36 -49.86 2.83
CA THR A 188 -5.75 -50.17 2.49
C THR A 188 -6.23 -51.40 3.26
N VAL A 189 -7.53 -51.45 3.51
CA VAL A 189 -8.20 -52.62 4.06
C VAL A 189 -9.36 -52.97 3.16
N GLY A 190 -9.58 -54.26 2.94
CA GLY A 190 -10.70 -54.75 2.17
C GLY A 190 -11.40 -55.93 2.80
N LEU A 191 -12.68 -56.10 2.50
CA LEU A 191 -13.45 -57.30 2.78
C LEU A 191 -13.88 -57.89 1.44
N GLU A 192 -13.56 -59.16 1.21
CA GLU A 192 -13.85 -59.85 -0.04
C GLU A 192 -14.68 -61.11 0.23
N ILE A 193 -15.66 -61.34 -0.63
CA ILE A 193 -16.38 -62.60 -0.74
C ILE A 193 -16.37 -63.08 -2.19
N GLY A 194 -16.17 -64.37 -2.41
CA GLY A 194 -16.13 -64.90 -3.77
C GLY A 194 -16.37 -66.39 -3.85
N MET A 195 -16.83 -66.81 -5.01
CA MET A 195 -17.05 -68.21 -5.37
C MET A 195 -16.00 -68.62 -6.41
N ARG A 196 -15.47 -69.83 -6.26
CA ARG A 196 -14.54 -70.45 -7.21
C ARG A 196 -15.28 -71.60 -7.85
N ILE A 197 -15.67 -71.40 -9.10
CA ILE A 197 -16.37 -72.40 -9.90
C ILE A 197 -15.32 -73.34 -10.47
N ALA A 198 -15.36 -74.62 -10.11
CA ALA A 198 -14.46 -75.61 -10.68
C ALA A 198 -14.97 -76.10 -12.04
N PHE A 199 -14.04 -76.60 -12.87
CA PHE A 199 -14.38 -77.26 -14.12
C PHE A 199 -14.55 -78.78 -13.96
N THR A 200 -14.17 -79.31 -12.80
CA THR A 200 -14.19 -80.73 -12.45
C THR A 200 -14.97 -80.94 -11.16
N ASP A 201 -15.52 -82.14 -10.99
CA ASP A 201 -16.14 -82.67 -9.77
C ASP A 201 -15.11 -83.13 -8.72
N TYR A 202 -13.83 -83.22 -9.09
CA TYR A 202 -12.81 -83.85 -8.24
C TYR A 202 -12.21 -82.97 -7.13
N LEU A 203 -12.86 -81.87 -6.73
CA LEU A 203 -12.26 -80.96 -5.73
C LEU A 203 -12.22 -81.59 -4.33
N ASP A 204 -13.17 -82.48 -4.05
CA ASP A 204 -13.26 -83.30 -2.86
C ASP A 204 -12.51 -84.64 -2.96
N GLY A 205 -12.13 -85.06 -4.17
CA GLY A 205 -11.53 -86.36 -4.47
C GLY A 205 -12.54 -87.48 -4.77
N VAL A 206 -13.82 -87.15 -4.97
CA VAL A 206 -14.94 -88.04 -5.27
C VAL A 206 -15.56 -87.64 -6.60
N SER A 207 -15.67 -88.57 -7.55
CA SER A 207 -16.26 -88.29 -8.86
C SER A 207 -17.30 -89.36 -9.23
N ILE A 208 -16.86 -90.61 -9.38
CA ILE A 208 -17.71 -91.72 -9.83
C ILE A 208 -18.67 -92.17 -8.72
N ALA A 209 -18.22 -92.09 -7.46
CA ALA A 209 -19.04 -92.41 -6.29
C ALA A 209 -19.93 -91.24 -5.82
N GLY A 210 -19.89 -90.13 -6.55
CA GLY A 210 -20.72 -88.95 -6.37
C GLY A 210 -21.63 -88.68 -7.55
N ASP A 211 -21.87 -87.40 -7.79
CA ASP A 211 -22.56 -86.92 -8.98
C ASP A 211 -21.55 -86.32 -9.97
N SER A 212 -21.08 -87.15 -10.91
CA SER A 212 -20.08 -86.71 -11.90
C SER A 212 -20.56 -85.63 -12.87
N ASP A 213 -21.88 -85.37 -12.90
CA ASP A 213 -22.48 -84.31 -13.72
C ASP A 213 -22.60 -82.98 -12.94
N ASP A 214 -22.43 -82.98 -11.62
CA ASP A 214 -22.44 -81.79 -10.77
C ASP A 214 -21.00 -81.34 -10.47
N ARG A 215 -20.67 -80.10 -10.79
CA ARG A 215 -19.31 -79.58 -10.64
C ARG A 215 -19.15 -78.92 -9.30
N ASP A 216 -18.06 -79.24 -8.64
CA ASP A 216 -17.73 -78.63 -7.36
C ASP A 216 -17.48 -77.13 -7.45
N ALA A 217 -17.74 -76.45 -6.34
CA ALA A 217 -17.31 -75.09 -6.12
C ALA A 217 -16.79 -74.94 -4.70
N TYR A 218 -16.14 -73.84 -4.43
CA TYR A 218 -15.93 -73.42 -3.05
C TYR A 218 -16.10 -71.92 -2.92
N PHE A 219 -16.60 -71.52 -1.77
CA PHE A 219 -16.72 -70.15 -1.36
C PHE A 219 -15.48 -69.75 -0.56
N SER A 220 -15.05 -68.51 -0.69
CA SER A 220 -14.11 -67.91 0.25
C SER A 220 -14.57 -66.52 0.68
N GLY A 221 -14.30 -66.20 1.94
CA GLY A 221 -14.43 -64.85 2.48
C GLY A 221 -13.13 -64.45 3.15
N SER A 222 -12.64 -63.23 2.92
CA SER A 222 -11.34 -62.78 3.43
C SER A 222 -11.30 -61.30 3.78
N LEU A 223 -10.57 -60.98 4.85
CA LEU A 223 -10.06 -59.65 5.14
C LEU A 223 -8.74 -59.46 4.40
N MET A 224 -8.62 -58.37 3.66
CA MET A 224 -7.44 -57.98 2.89
C MET A 224 -6.78 -56.78 3.55
N VAL A 225 -5.46 -56.79 3.64
CA VAL A 225 -4.66 -55.63 4.05
C VAL A 225 -3.62 -55.38 2.96
N GLY A 226 -3.64 -54.18 2.40
CA GLY A 226 -2.77 -53.76 1.31
C GLY A 226 -1.83 -52.65 1.72
N TYR A 227 -0.63 -52.68 1.14
CA TYR A 227 0.33 -51.59 1.14
C TYR A 227 0.57 -51.12 -0.28
N LEU A 228 0.47 -49.82 -0.47
CA LEU A 228 0.64 -49.14 -1.74
C LEU A 228 2.10 -48.74 -1.94
N ILE A 229 2.65 -49.08 -3.10
CA ILE A 229 4.04 -48.80 -3.47
C ILE A 229 4.05 -47.56 -4.38
N GLY A 230 4.65 -46.48 -3.91
CA GLY A 230 4.70 -45.20 -4.62
C GLY A 230 5.78 -44.26 -4.10
N ASP A 231 5.84 -43.07 -4.70
CA ASP A 231 6.84 -42.03 -4.38
C ASP A 231 6.68 -41.50 -2.94
N THR A 232 7.77 -40.96 -2.40
CA THR A 232 7.77 -40.29 -1.09
C THR A 232 7.17 -38.89 -1.24
N ASP A 233 6.40 -38.50 -0.23
CA ASP A 233 5.87 -37.15 -0.04
C ASP A 233 6.16 -36.82 1.44
N MET A 234 7.15 -35.96 1.66
CA MET A 234 7.76 -35.70 2.96
C MET A 234 6.91 -34.75 3.81
N ASP A 235 6.37 -33.69 3.22
CA ASP A 235 5.57 -32.68 3.92
C ASP A 235 4.05 -32.98 3.91
N ASN A 236 3.65 -34.02 3.19
CA ASN A 236 2.28 -34.53 3.06
C ASN A 236 1.31 -33.53 2.41
N ASP A 237 1.79 -32.66 1.54
CA ASP A 237 0.96 -31.71 0.80
C ASP A 237 0.19 -32.36 -0.36
N GLY A 238 0.57 -33.59 -0.77
CA GLY A 238 -0.07 -34.31 -1.87
C GLY A 238 0.78 -34.43 -3.13
N ILE A 239 1.95 -33.81 -3.15
CA ILE A 239 2.86 -33.79 -4.26
C ILE A 239 4.07 -34.64 -3.88
N ALA A 240 4.47 -35.53 -4.79
CA ALA A 240 5.64 -36.36 -4.55
C ALA A 240 6.90 -35.48 -4.53
N ASP A 241 7.87 -35.79 -3.65
CA ASP A 241 9.12 -35.04 -3.46
C ASP A 241 9.89 -34.82 -4.78
N ASN A 242 9.71 -35.69 -5.78
CA ASN A 242 10.36 -35.61 -7.09
C ASN A 242 9.69 -34.62 -8.07
N LYS A 243 8.50 -34.13 -7.73
CA LYS A 243 7.68 -33.18 -8.49
C LYS A 243 7.38 -31.92 -7.70
N ASP A 244 7.59 -31.97 -6.40
CA ASP A 244 7.49 -30.86 -5.49
C ASP A 244 8.72 -29.95 -5.62
N LYS A 245 8.47 -28.65 -5.82
CA LYS A 245 9.51 -27.62 -5.81
C LYS A 245 10.00 -27.33 -4.38
N CYS A 246 9.18 -27.58 -3.37
CA CYS A 246 9.44 -27.32 -1.96
C CYS A 246 9.17 -28.58 -1.08
N PRO A 247 9.91 -29.70 -1.24
CA PRO A 247 9.61 -31.00 -0.59
C PRO A 247 9.52 -31.04 0.95
N GLU A 248 9.91 -29.96 1.64
CA GLU A 248 9.90 -29.86 3.10
C GLU A 248 8.79 -28.93 3.62
N LEU A 249 8.11 -28.18 2.74
CA LEU A 249 7.19 -27.11 3.09
C LEU A 249 5.89 -27.26 2.29
N PRO A 250 4.77 -27.54 2.97
CA PRO A 250 3.55 -27.90 2.26
C PRO A 250 2.98 -26.72 1.48
N GLY A 251 2.62 -26.96 0.23
CA GLY A 251 2.04 -25.93 -0.64
C GLY A 251 0.96 -26.45 -1.57
N PRO A 252 0.20 -25.55 -2.21
CA PRO A 252 -0.85 -25.96 -3.14
C PRO A 252 -0.26 -26.46 -4.48
N ALA A 253 -1.00 -27.35 -5.14
CA ALA A 253 -0.65 -27.87 -6.46
C ALA A 253 -0.43 -26.79 -7.53
N ARG A 254 -1.11 -25.63 -7.42
CA ARG A 254 -0.94 -24.50 -8.36
C ARG A 254 0.49 -23.93 -8.39
N TYR A 255 1.25 -24.15 -7.32
CA TYR A 255 2.64 -23.70 -7.17
C TYR A 255 3.63 -24.86 -7.10
N ASN A 256 3.22 -26.06 -7.53
CA ASN A 256 4.03 -27.28 -7.46
C ASN A 256 4.56 -27.54 -6.04
N GLY A 257 3.73 -27.32 -5.02
CA GLY A 257 4.04 -27.68 -3.62
C GLY A 257 4.74 -26.59 -2.83
N CYS A 258 5.00 -25.42 -3.41
CA CYS A 258 5.52 -24.29 -2.65
C CYS A 258 4.41 -23.42 -2.04
N PRO A 259 4.56 -22.97 -0.78
CA PRO A 259 3.63 -22.04 -0.15
C PRO A 259 3.69 -20.63 -0.76
N ASP A 260 2.57 -19.93 -0.64
CA ASP A 260 2.33 -18.52 -0.97
C ASP A 260 1.47 -17.98 0.16
N THR A 261 2.13 -17.38 1.15
CA THR A 261 1.56 -17.10 2.47
C THR A 261 0.56 -15.93 2.42
N ASP A 262 0.81 -14.91 1.61
CA ASP A 262 -0.04 -13.72 1.52
C ASP A 262 -0.96 -13.67 0.28
N ASN A 263 -0.85 -14.66 -0.61
CA ASN A 263 -1.66 -14.84 -1.81
C ASN A 263 -1.55 -13.68 -2.81
N ASP A 264 -0.35 -13.13 -2.97
CA ASP A 264 -0.05 -12.10 -3.96
C ASP A 264 0.27 -12.65 -5.36
N GLY A 265 0.53 -13.96 -5.46
CA GLY A 265 0.83 -14.67 -6.70
C GLY A 265 2.31 -15.04 -6.88
N LEU A 266 3.18 -14.72 -5.92
CA LEU A 266 4.55 -15.21 -5.82
C LEU A 266 4.65 -16.28 -4.73
N ILE A 267 5.56 -17.23 -4.93
CA ILE A 267 5.83 -18.24 -3.89
C ILE A 267 6.77 -17.63 -2.85
N ASP A 268 6.67 -18.05 -1.59
CA ASP A 268 7.43 -17.48 -0.46
C ASP A 268 8.96 -17.46 -0.68
N THR A 269 9.48 -18.31 -1.56
CA THR A 269 10.92 -18.37 -1.90
C THR A 269 11.34 -17.41 -3.01
N GLU A 270 10.38 -16.90 -3.78
CA GLU A 270 10.55 -15.90 -4.84
C GLU A 270 10.01 -14.51 -4.43
N ASP A 271 9.36 -14.43 -3.27
CA ASP A 271 8.80 -13.23 -2.67
C ASP A 271 9.77 -12.60 -1.65
N GLU A 272 10.09 -11.32 -1.82
CA GLU A 272 10.92 -10.54 -0.87
C GLU A 272 10.16 -10.17 0.41
N CYS A 273 8.82 -10.15 0.34
CA CYS A 273 7.91 -9.82 1.44
C CYS A 273 6.84 -10.91 1.66
N PRO A 274 7.18 -12.16 2.02
CA PRO A 274 6.25 -13.32 2.04
C PRO A 274 4.98 -13.21 2.89
N ASN A 275 4.86 -12.17 3.72
CA ASN A 275 3.71 -11.96 4.61
C ASN A 275 2.93 -10.68 4.29
N LEU A 276 3.33 -9.92 3.26
CA LEU A 276 2.80 -8.60 2.95
C LEU A 276 2.48 -8.53 1.46
N ARG A 277 1.20 -8.72 1.17
CA ARG A 277 0.69 -8.81 -0.20
C ARG A 277 1.16 -7.65 -1.07
N GLY A 278 2.01 -7.93 -2.05
CA GLY A 278 2.56 -6.93 -2.94
C GLY A 278 2.21 -7.15 -4.41
N SER A 279 3.02 -6.53 -5.27
CA SER A 279 2.90 -6.70 -6.71
C SER A 279 4.10 -7.47 -7.26
N THR A 280 3.89 -8.22 -8.33
CA THR A 280 4.97 -8.92 -9.04
C THR A 280 6.03 -7.98 -9.62
N ARG A 281 5.71 -6.69 -9.82
CA ARG A 281 6.68 -5.67 -10.24
C ARG A 281 7.67 -5.32 -9.12
N MET A 282 7.25 -5.52 -7.87
CA MET A 282 8.01 -5.22 -6.66
C MET A 282 8.45 -6.49 -5.92
N ASN A 283 8.63 -7.61 -6.65
CA ASN A 283 9.04 -8.89 -6.07
C ASN A 283 8.20 -9.32 -4.85
N GLY A 284 6.91 -8.98 -4.87
CA GLY A 284 5.94 -9.34 -3.83
C GLY A 284 5.85 -8.38 -2.65
N CYS A 285 6.58 -7.27 -2.70
CA CYS A 285 6.44 -6.20 -1.70
C CYS A 285 5.39 -5.14 -2.09
N PRO A 286 4.74 -4.50 -1.10
CA PRO A 286 3.84 -3.38 -1.33
C PRO A 286 4.60 -2.10 -1.75
N ASP A 287 3.91 -1.27 -2.51
CA ASP A 287 4.31 0.08 -2.97
C ASP A 287 3.04 0.95 -2.88
N SER A 288 2.92 1.65 -1.75
CA SER A 288 1.68 2.27 -1.29
C SER A 288 1.33 3.55 -2.04
N ASP A 289 2.33 4.32 -2.48
CA ASP A 289 2.16 5.56 -3.26
C ASP A 289 2.45 5.40 -4.77
N SER A 290 2.88 4.21 -5.19
CA SER A 290 3.12 3.83 -6.59
C SER A 290 4.25 4.60 -7.27
N ASP A 291 5.26 5.05 -6.51
CA ASP A 291 6.39 5.82 -7.01
C ASP A 291 7.48 4.95 -7.69
N GLY A 292 7.43 3.64 -7.50
CA GLY A 292 8.40 2.69 -8.03
C GLY A 292 9.45 2.18 -7.02
N ILE A 293 9.25 2.44 -5.74
CA ILE A 293 10.05 1.99 -4.59
C ILE A 293 9.12 1.22 -3.65
N ALA A 294 9.58 0.09 -3.14
CA ALA A 294 8.78 -0.69 -2.21
C ALA A 294 8.76 -0.02 -0.83
N ASP A 295 7.66 -0.11 -0.09
CA ASP A 295 7.44 0.58 1.20
C ASP A 295 8.58 0.36 2.21
N TYR A 296 9.25 -0.81 2.17
CA TYR A 296 10.33 -1.15 3.10
C TYR A 296 11.69 -0.50 2.73
N LEU A 297 11.81 0.03 1.51
CA LEU A 297 12.94 0.78 0.98
C LEU A 297 12.63 2.27 0.80
N ASP A 298 11.39 2.67 1.08
CA ASP A 298 10.91 4.03 0.92
C ASP A 298 10.98 4.79 2.26
N ASP A 299 11.68 5.92 2.26
CA ASP A 299 11.77 6.82 3.41
C ASP A 299 10.45 7.60 3.63
N CYS A 300 9.62 7.70 2.58
CA CYS A 300 8.32 8.36 2.54
C CYS A 300 7.23 7.46 1.89
N PRO A 301 6.85 6.29 2.47
CA PRO A 301 6.03 5.27 1.80
C PRO A 301 4.62 5.68 1.32
N ASN A 302 4.16 6.88 1.64
CA ASN A 302 2.82 7.36 1.27
C ASN A 302 2.86 8.61 0.40
N ASP A 303 4.05 9.14 0.09
CA ASP A 303 4.25 10.41 -0.59
C ASP A 303 5.21 10.19 -1.76
N ALA A 304 4.64 10.02 -2.96
CA ALA A 304 5.40 9.59 -4.12
C ALA A 304 6.58 10.52 -4.46
N GLY A 305 7.79 9.96 -4.49
CA GLY A 305 9.01 10.69 -4.78
C GLY A 305 9.89 10.03 -5.83
N ILE A 306 11.20 10.19 -5.66
CA ILE A 306 12.19 9.65 -6.59
C ILE A 306 13.29 8.88 -5.85
N ARG A 307 13.84 7.86 -6.53
CA ARG A 307 14.94 7.02 -6.00
C ARG A 307 16.18 7.79 -5.54
N ARG A 308 16.44 8.98 -6.08
CA ARG A 308 17.58 9.82 -5.65
C ARG A 308 17.43 10.26 -4.19
N PHE A 309 16.19 10.39 -3.73
CA PHE A 309 15.78 10.93 -2.44
C PHE A 309 15.09 9.88 -1.57
N GLY A 310 15.39 8.59 -1.81
CA GLY A 310 14.82 7.51 -0.99
C GLY A 310 13.30 7.35 -1.10
N GLY A 311 12.67 7.87 -2.17
CA GLY A 311 11.21 7.84 -2.32
C GLY A 311 10.49 9.07 -1.79
N CYS A 312 11.21 10.02 -1.20
CA CYS A 312 10.62 11.28 -0.79
C CYS A 312 10.49 12.31 -1.94
N PRO A 313 9.43 13.12 -1.94
CA PRO A 313 9.25 14.21 -2.90
C PRO A 313 10.17 15.40 -2.60
N ASP A 314 10.45 16.16 -3.66
CA ASP A 314 11.15 17.45 -3.66
C ASP A 314 10.31 18.36 -4.57
N THR A 315 9.36 19.08 -3.95
CA THR A 315 8.27 19.77 -4.64
C THR A 315 8.76 20.97 -5.44
N ASP A 316 9.71 21.73 -4.91
CA ASP A 316 10.25 22.94 -5.56
C ASP A 316 11.57 22.73 -6.32
N ASN A 317 12.14 21.52 -6.24
CA ASN A 317 13.33 21.07 -6.95
C ASN A 317 14.61 21.82 -6.55
N ASP A 318 14.72 22.27 -5.30
CA ASP A 318 15.93 22.90 -4.78
C ASP A 318 17.02 21.89 -4.35
N GLY A 319 16.66 20.61 -4.29
CA GLY A 319 17.53 19.50 -3.94
C GLY A 319 17.45 19.05 -2.48
N ILE A 320 16.50 19.58 -1.71
CA ILE A 320 16.16 19.19 -0.35
C ILE A 320 14.76 18.58 -0.38
N VAL A 321 14.59 17.45 0.28
CA VAL A 321 13.28 16.76 0.28
C VAL A 321 12.28 17.52 1.14
N ASP A 322 10.99 17.44 0.79
CA ASP A 322 9.92 18.18 1.49
C ASP A 322 9.88 17.90 3.00
N LEU A 323 10.34 16.72 3.43
CA LEU A 323 10.44 16.33 4.83
C LEU A 323 11.53 17.09 5.61
N GLU A 324 12.60 17.50 4.93
CA GLU A 324 13.75 18.23 5.47
C GLU A 324 13.73 19.73 5.12
N ASP A 325 12.83 20.14 4.23
CA ASP A 325 12.67 21.50 3.75
C ASP A 325 11.71 22.32 4.65
N ASN A 326 12.18 23.48 5.11
CA ASN A 326 11.36 24.43 5.88
C ASN A 326 10.46 25.32 5.00
N CYS A 327 10.73 25.36 3.70
CA CYS A 327 10.02 26.11 2.68
C CYS A 327 9.70 25.22 1.44
N PRO A 328 8.96 24.10 1.56
CA PRO A 328 8.83 23.04 0.51
C PRO A 328 8.22 23.46 -0.84
N ASN A 329 7.82 24.71 -1.01
CA ASN A 329 7.19 25.22 -2.23
C ASN A 329 7.97 26.39 -2.85
N GLU A 330 9.11 26.76 -2.27
CA GLU A 330 9.90 27.94 -2.62
C GLU A 330 11.39 27.60 -2.58
N ALA A 331 11.95 27.33 -3.75
CA ALA A 331 13.32 26.83 -3.85
C ALA A 331 14.34 27.70 -3.10
N GLY A 332 15.09 27.08 -2.20
CA GLY A 332 16.05 27.75 -1.35
C GLY A 332 17.45 27.17 -1.41
N ILE A 333 18.22 27.44 -0.35
CA ILE A 333 19.61 27.02 -0.22
C ILE A 333 19.79 26.06 0.96
N PRO A 334 20.70 25.07 0.85
CA PRO A 334 20.95 24.11 1.94
C PRO A 334 21.39 24.73 3.26
N SER A 335 22.05 25.90 3.26
CA SER A 335 22.43 26.59 4.50
C SER A 335 21.25 27.11 5.31
N LEU A 336 20.07 27.24 4.69
CA LEU A 336 18.84 27.72 5.31
C LEU A 336 17.73 26.65 5.28
N ASN A 337 18.09 25.37 5.13
CA ASN A 337 17.15 24.23 5.07
C ASN A 337 16.00 24.48 4.06
N GLY A 338 16.37 24.86 2.84
CA GLY A 338 15.44 24.99 1.70
C GLY A 338 14.66 26.29 1.62
N CYS A 339 14.94 27.26 2.50
CA CYS A 339 14.35 28.59 2.37
C CYS A 339 15.15 29.54 1.46
N PRO A 340 14.46 30.43 0.71
CA PRO A 340 15.11 31.41 -0.15
C PRO A 340 15.81 32.52 0.67
N ASP A 341 16.88 33.04 0.07
CA ASP A 341 17.71 34.15 0.53
C ASP A 341 18.18 34.91 -0.72
N ALA A 342 17.38 35.89 -1.12
CA ALA A 342 17.48 36.53 -2.42
C ALA A 342 18.71 37.46 -2.54
N ASP A 343 19.14 38.09 -1.45
CA ASP A 343 20.30 38.99 -1.43
C ASP A 343 21.59 38.37 -0.86
N ARG A 344 21.49 37.17 -0.28
CA ARG A 344 22.59 36.34 0.21
C ARG A 344 23.29 36.91 1.43
N ASP A 345 22.56 37.59 2.29
CA ASP A 345 23.08 38.07 3.56
C ASP A 345 23.08 37.01 4.68
N GLY A 346 22.44 35.85 4.43
CA GLY A 346 22.35 34.72 5.34
C GLY A 346 21.09 34.71 6.20
N ILE A 347 20.12 35.59 5.94
CA ILE A 347 18.80 35.62 6.55
C ILE A 347 17.78 35.21 5.49
N LYS A 348 16.86 34.30 5.84
CA LYS A 348 15.83 33.89 4.89
C LYS A 348 14.85 35.03 4.61
N ASP A 349 14.36 35.13 3.38
CA ASP A 349 13.47 36.21 2.92
C ASP A 349 12.26 36.44 3.86
N SER A 350 11.70 35.36 4.42
CA SER A 350 10.58 35.43 5.38
C SER A 350 10.90 36.08 6.73
N GLN A 351 12.17 36.22 7.07
CA GLN A 351 12.69 36.85 8.29
C GLN A 351 13.50 38.13 8.02
N ASP A 352 13.66 38.49 6.75
CA ASP A 352 14.39 39.65 6.31
C ASP A 352 13.45 40.85 6.12
N GLU A 353 13.77 41.98 6.75
CA GLU A 353 13.02 43.24 6.58
C GLU A 353 13.33 43.95 5.25
N CYS A 354 14.42 43.59 4.60
CA CYS A 354 14.94 44.10 3.34
C CYS A 354 15.43 42.97 2.39
N PRO A 355 14.57 42.02 1.94
CA PRO A 355 14.99 40.78 1.25
C PRO A 355 15.76 40.91 -0.08
N LEU A 356 16.01 42.13 -0.55
CA LEU A 356 16.69 42.41 -1.83
C LEU A 356 17.97 43.22 -1.64
N GLU A 357 18.31 43.60 -0.41
CA GLU A 357 19.44 44.48 -0.07
C GLU A 357 20.21 43.91 1.11
N PRO A 358 21.44 43.40 0.89
CA PRO A 358 22.11 42.60 1.90
C PRO A 358 22.40 43.41 3.15
N GLY A 359 21.93 42.90 4.29
CA GLY A 359 22.07 43.55 5.58
C GLY A 359 22.89 42.75 6.57
N ARG A 360 22.80 43.16 7.84
CA ARG A 360 23.37 42.42 8.97
C ARG A 360 22.25 41.81 9.81
N PRO A 361 22.51 40.68 10.49
CA PRO A 361 21.56 40.10 11.44
C PRO A 361 21.13 41.06 12.56
N GLU A 362 22.02 41.96 13.00
CA GLU A 362 21.68 42.97 14.02
C GLU A 362 20.64 44.00 13.54
N ALA A 363 20.49 44.14 12.22
CA ALA A 363 19.58 45.06 11.55
C ALA A 363 18.43 44.32 10.82
N ASN A 364 18.15 43.07 11.20
CA ASN A 364 17.11 42.21 10.60
C ASN A 364 17.20 42.12 9.07
N GLY A 365 18.41 42.04 8.53
CA GLY A 365 18.65 41.91 7.08
C GLY A 365 18.62 43.22 6.29
N CYS A 366 18.47 44.36 6.96
CA CYS A 366 18.64 45.65 6.30
C CYS A 366 20.08 46.18 6.36
N PRO A 367 20.53 46.93 5.34
CA PRO A 367 21.81 47.64 5.37
C PRO A 367 21.79 48.75 6.44
N ASP A 368 22.96 48.99 7.04
CA ASP A 368 23.27 50.08 7.96
C ASP A 368 24.63 50.66 7.53
N ARG A 369 24.57 51.70 6.69
CA ARG A 369 25.73 52.19 5.94
C ARG A 369 26.68 53.02 6.79
N ASP A 370 26.18 53.81 7.72
CA ASP A 370 26.99 54.63 8.62
C ASP A 370 27.32 53.96 9.96
N ASN A 371 26.76 52.77 10.21
CA ASN A 371 27.00 51.89 11.35
C ASN A 371 26.62 52.54 12.69
N ASP A 372 25.55 53.32 12.71
CA ASP A 372 25.05 53.98 13.93
C ASP A 372 24.06 53.13 14.75
N GLY A 373 23.67 51.96 14.20
CA GLY A 373 22.75 51.01 14.82
C GLY A 373 21.28 51.23 14.43
N VAL A 374 20.98 52.09 13.46
CA VAL A 374 19.68 52.25 12.81
C VAL A 374 19.82 51.85 11.35
N SER A 375 18.98 50.93 10.86
CA SER A 375 19.06 50.52 9.45
C SER A 375 18.71 51.67 8.50
N ASP A 376 19.27 51.68 7.28
CA ASP A 376 19.05 52.70 6.23
C ASP A 376 17.54 52.96 6.00
N LYS A 377 16.71 51.91 6.10
CA LYS A 377 15.24 51.96 5.97
C LYS A 377 14.56 52.77 7.10
N ASN A 378 15.13 52.73 8.30
CA ASN A 378 14.63 53.38 9.51
C ASN A 378 15.41 54.65 9.88
N ASP A 379 16.43 54.99 9.09
CA ASP A 379 17.33 56.12 9.29
C ASP A 379 16.93 57.32 8.40
N LYS A 380 16.76 58.49 9.03
CA LYS A 380 16.51 59.77 8.34
C LYS A 380 17.79 60.34 7.70
N CYS A 381 18.96 59.91 8.16
CA CYS A 381 20.29 60.33 7.75
C CYS A 381 21.23 59.13 7.43
N PRO A 382 20.92 58.23 6.47
CA PRO A 382 21.64 56.96 6.26
C PRO A 382 23.15 57.02 5.95
N ASP A 383 23.68 58.22 5.74
CA ASP A 383 25.10 58.45 5.43
C ASP A 383 25.83 59.19 6.59
N LEU A 384 25.17 59.47 7.71
CA LEU A 384 25.68 60.29 8.80
C LEU A 384 25.25 59.79 10.19
N ALA A 385 26.19 59.13 10.86
CA ALA A 385 25.92 58.45 12.11
C ALA A 385 25.26 59.34 13.18
N GLY A 386 24.16 58.84 13.73
CA GLY A 386 23.37 59.46 14.77
C GLY A 386 23.09 58.54 15.95
N LYS A 387 21.96 58.78 16.61
CA LYS A 387 21.47 57.89 17.67
C LYS A 387 20.06 57.41 17.31
N PRO A 388 19.67 56.20 17.74
CA PRO A 388 18.30 55.70 17.55
C PRO A 388 17.20 56.64 18.06
N ALA A 389 17.48 57.42 19.11
CA ALA A 389 16.56 58.42 19.65
C ALA A 389 16.18 59.52 18.63
N PHE A 390 17.04 59.78 17.65
CA PHE A 390 16.87 60.81 16.61
C PHE A 390 16.74 60.19 15.21
N LYS A 391 16.26 58.94 15.12
CA LYS A 391 16.05 58.23 13.85
C LYS A 391 17.31 58.21 12.98
N GLY A 392 18.45 57.89 13.61
CA GLY A 392 19.75 57.73 12.94
C GLY A 392 20.49 59.04 12.61
N CYS A 393 19.93 60.19 13.01
CA CYS A 393 20.58 61.48 12.79
C CYS A 393 21.36 61.98 14.02
N PRO A 394 22.42 62.79 13.84
CA PRO A 394 23.11 63.43 14.94
C PRO A 394 22.21 64.44 15.66
N SER A 395 22.25 64.40 16.99
CA SER A 395 21.50 65.32 17.84
C SER A 395 22.19 66.67 17.94
N SER A 396 21.97 67.54 16.96
CA SER A 396 22.21 68.98 17.14
C SER A 396 20.94 69.63 17.67
N ASP A 397 21.09 70.40 18.74
CA ASP A 397 20.08 71.28 19.35
C ASP A 397 20.83 72.61 19.53
N LYS A 398 20.77 73.44 18.49
CA LYS A 398 21.66 74.60 18.33
C LYS A 398 21.26 75.75 19.25
N ASP A 399 20.00 75.83 19.65
CA ASP A 399 19.48 76.90 20.51
C ASP A 399 19.13 76.44 21.94
N GLU A 400 19.39 75.17 22.26
CA GLU A 400 19.30 74.56 23.59
C GLU A 400 17.89 74.61 24.19
N ASP A 401 16.86 74.47 23.36
CA ASP A 401 15.45 74.54 23.77
C ASP A 401 14.85 73.17 24.13
N GLY A 402 15.60 72.09 23.88
CA GLY A 402 15.21 70.71 24.15
C GLY A 402 14.49 70.00 23.00
N VAL A 403 14.35 70.65 21.84
CA VAL A 403 13.90 70.08 20.57
C VAL A 403 15.12 69.94 19.65
N ALA A 404 15.31 68.78 19.03
CA ALA A 404 16.43 68.60 18.10
C ALA A 404 16.21 69.44 16.84
N ASP A 405 17.29 70.00 16.26
CA ASP A 405 17.25 70.87 15.07
C ASP A 405 16.43 70.28 13.89
N MET A 406 16.33 68.96 13.79
CA MET A 406 15.57 68.27 12.73
C MET A 406 14.06 68.21 12.97
N ASP A 407 13.65 68.29 14.22
CA ASP A 407 12.26 68.34 14.64
C ASP A 407 11.87 69.77 15.12
N ASP A 408 12.82 70.71 15.08
CA ASP A 408 12.66 72.11 15.40
C ASP A 408 12.38 72.96 14.14
N SER A 409 11.24 73.64 14.16
CA SER A 409 10.80 74.56 13.11
C SER A 409 11.53 75.91 13.16
N CYS A 410 12.25 76.19 14.24
CA CYS A 410 13.04 77.38 14.50
C CYS A 410 14.45 77.09 15.08
N PRO A 411 15.36 76.38 14.38
CA PRO A 411 16.66 75.87 14.91
C PRO A 411 17.69 76.91 15.41
N GLU A 412 17.33 78.19 15.49
CA GLU A 412 18.19 79.26 16.02
C GLU A 412 17.46 80.13 17.07
N LEU A 413 16.23 79.78 17.45
CA LEU A 413 15.40 80.54 18.36
C LEU A 413 14.63 79.61 19.31
N PRO A 414 14.96 79.63 20.61
CA PRO A 414 14.43 78.64 21.53
C PRO A 414 12.92 78.79 21.74
N GLY A 415 12.20 77.67 21.71
CA GLY A 415 10.77 77.56 21.91
C GLY A 415 10.34 76.29 22.65
N PRO A 416 9.04 76.17 22.99
CA PRO A 416 8.52 74.95 23.60
C PRO A 416 8.32 73.83 22.56
N ALA A 417 8.54 72.58 22.98
CA ALA A 417 8.27 71.39 22.16
C ALA A 417 6.83 71.31 21.63
N ASP A 418 5.85 71.80 22.39
CA ASP A 418 4.43 71.86 21.97
C ASP A 418 4.20 72.78 20.74
N ASN A 419 5.16 73.63 20.40
CA ASN A 419 5.17 74.48 19.22
C ASN A 419 6.37 74.19 18.30
N ASN A 420 6.83 72.93 18.28
CA ASN A 420 7.92 72.44 17.44
C ASN A 420 9.18 73.32 17.53
N GLY A 421 9.61 73.68 18.75
CA GLY A 421 10.81 74.47 19.01
C GLY A 421 10.71 75.97 18.63
N CYS A 422 9.55 76.44 18.15
CA CYS A 422 9.36 77.85 17.86
C CYS A 422 8.79 78.65 19.05
N PRO A 423 9.26 79.87 19.36
CA PRO A 423 8.72 80.69 20.46
C PRO A 423 7.33 81.26 20.15
N GLU A 424 6.36 81.15 21.08
CA GLU A 424 5.02 81.68 20.85
C GLU A 424 4.99 83.19 20.47
N ILE A 425 4.18 83.53 19.46
CA ILE A 425 3.98 84.94 19.05
C ILE A 425 3.19 85.68 20.14
N LYS A 426 3.79 86.73 20.73
CA LYS A 426 3.19 87.50 21.82
C LYS A 426 1.93 88.23 21.34
N LYS A 427 0.99 88.48 22.25
CA LYS A 427 -0.29 89.13 21.94
C LYS A 427 -0.09 90.53 21.34
N GLU A 428 0.94 91.24 21.78
CA GLU A 428 1.29 92.57 21.30
C GLU A 428 1.74 92.53 19.84
N ASP A 429 2.54 91.53 19.44
CA ASP A 429 3.02 91.39 18.06
C ASP A 429 1.92 90.90 17.11
N LYS A 430 1.02 90.02 17.58
CA LYS A 430 -0.21 89.67 16.83
C LYS A 430 -1.09 90.89 16.60
N LYS A 431 -1.17 91.80 17.59
CA LYS A 431 -1.91 93.05 17.48
C LYS A 431 -1.29 93.96 16.42
N ILE A 432 0.03 94.07 16.35
CA ILE A 432 0.74 94.82 15.29
C ILE A 432 0.36 94.27 13.91
N LEU A 433 0.45 92.96 13.69
CA LEU A 433 0.07 92.36 12.40
C LEU A 433 -1.38 92.68 12.02
N LYS A 434 -2.32 92.61 12.97
CA LYS A 434 -3.73 92.96 12.74
C LYS A 434 -3.95 94.46 12.49
N GLU A 435 -3.25 95.33 13.22
CA GLU A 435 -3.32 96.79 13.01
C GLU A 435 -2.76 97.19 11.64
N VAL A 436 -1.72 96.50 11.17
CA VAL A 436 -1.17 96.69 9.83
C VAL A 436 -2.23 96.40 8.76
N MET A 437 -3.00 95.31 8.91
CA MET A 437 -4.02 94.91 7.94
C MET A 437 -5.02 96.02 7.61
N SER A 438 -5.41 96.82 8.61
CA SER A 438 -6.38 97.90 8.47
C SER A 438 -5.78 99.21 7.94
N ASN A 439 -4.45 99.30 7.82
CA ASN A 439 -3.75 100.55 7.53
C ASN A 439 -2.89 100.52 6.26
N VAL A 440 -2.71 99.37 5.61
CA VAL A 440 -2.06 99.30 4.29
C VAL A 440 -3.02 99.83 3.22
N ARG A 441 -2.63 100.92 2.58
CA ARG A 441 -3.37 101.63 1.53
C ARG A 441 -2.61 101.67 0.21
N PHE A 442 -3.38 101.72 -0.87
CA PHE A 442 -2.89 101.78 -2.24
C PHE A 442 -3.50 102.97 -2.98
N GLU A 443 -2.84 103.41 -4.06
CA GLU A 443 -3.47 104.33 -5.01
C GLU A 443 -4.75 103.72 -5.61
N THR A 444 -5.70 104.58 -5.99
CA THR A 444 -7.01 104.12 -6.46
C THR A 444 -6.87 103.29 -7.74
N GLY A 445 -7.40 102.06 -7.72
CA GLY A 445 -7.31 101.14 -8.86
C GLY A 445 -5.91 100.60 -9.15
N SER A 446 -4.96 100.74 -8.21
CA SER A 446 -3.56 100.34 -8.38
C SER A 446 -3.06 99.47 -7.19
N ASP A 447 -1.89 98.89 -7.40
CA ASP A 447 -1.00 98.16 -6.48
C ASP A 447 0.13 99.04 -5.92
N VAL A 448 0.20 100.32 -6.29
CA VAL A 448 1.18 101.28 -5.76
C VAL A 448 0.85 101.62 -4.30
N LEU A 449 1.80 101.32 -3.40
CA LEU A 449 1.70 101.61 -1.96
C LEU A 449 1.82 103.11 -1.68
N LEU A 450 0.93 103.65 -0.83
CA LEU A 450 1.05 105.01 -0.32
C LEU A 450 2.18 105.13 0.72
N ASN A 451 2.73 106.33 0.90
CA ASN A 451 3.84 106.57 1.85
C ASN A 451 3.47 106.18 3.29
N GLU A 452 2.22 106.40 3.71
CA GLU A 452 1.72 106.04 5.03
C GLU A 452 1.79 104.51 5.24
N SER A 453 1.51 103.72 4.20
CA SER A 453 1.60 102.26 4.20
C SER A 453 3.03 101.75 4.44
N LEU A 454 4.05 102.48 3.98
CA LEU A 454 5.46 102.09 4.13
C LEU A 454 5.87 102.07 5.62
N SER A 455 5.46 103.08 6.38
CA SER A 455 5.72 103.17 7.82
C SER A 455 5.02 102.08 8.64
N VAL A 456 3.87 101.62 8.15
CA VAL A 456 3.11 100.53 8.74
C VAL A 456 3.77 99.18 8.40
N LEU A 457 4.22 98.99 7.16
CA LEU A 457 4.95 97.80 6.73
C LEU A 457 6.33 97.66 7.44
N ASP A 458 6.98 98.74 7.84
CA ASP A 458 8.20 98.69 8.67
C ASP A 458 7.95 98.01 10.04
N GLN A 459 6.71 98.05 10.55
CA GLN A 459 6.36 97.32 11.77
C GLN A 459 6.31 95.80 11.50
N VAL A 460 5.84 95.37 10.33
CA VAL A 460 5.90 93.96 9.90
C VAL A 460 7.36 93.50 9.78
N VAL A 461 8.24 94.32 9.21
CA VAL A 461 9.68 94.03 9.15
C VAL A 461 10.25 93.82 10.56
N SER A 462 9.82 94.64 11.52
CA SER A 462 10.27 94.53 12.92
C SER A 462 9.81 93.23 13.58
N VAL A 463 8.56 92.81 13.34
CA VAL A 463 8.03 91.51 13.80
C VAL A 463 8.79 90.35 13.15
N MET A 464 9.01 90.39 11.84
CA MET A 464 9.75 89.35 11.10
C MET A 464 11.21 89.22 11.55
N LYS A 465 11.87 90.31 11.92
CA LYS A 465 13.25 90.27 12.46
C LYS A 465 13.32 89.70 13.88
N LYS A 466 12.22 89.79 14.64
CA LYS A 466 12.09 89.22 15.99
C LYS A 466 11.81 87.73 15.95
N TYR A 467 10.96 87.29 15.02
CA TYR A 467 10.57 85.90 14.80
C TYR A 467 11.31 85.32 13.58
N LYS A 468 12.64 85.17 13.70
CA LYS A 468 13.45 84.57 12.63
C LYS A 468 12.99 83.12 12.39
N GLY A 469 13.02 82.66 11.13
CA GLY A 469 12.55 81.31 10.78
C GLY A 469 11.04 81.17 10.58
N TYR A 470 10.22 82.09 11.10
CA TYR A 470 8.79 82.09 10.85
C TYR A 470 8.46 82.43 9.38
N LYS A 471 7.43 81.77 8.86
CA LYS A 471 6.88 82.02 7.52
C LYS A 471 5.76 83.06 7.59
N LEU A 472 5.76 84.02 6.67
CA LEU A 472 4.76 85.07 6.52
C LEU A 472 3.94 84.87 5.25
N ALA A 473 2.64 84.66 5.39
CA ALA A 473 1.68 84.69 4.30
C ALA A 473 1.11 86.11 4.16
N ILE A 474 1.19 86.65 2.95
CA ILE A 474 0.70 87.98 2.58
C ILE A 474 -0.51 87.79 1.64
N ASN A 475 -1.71 88.01 2.16
CA ASN A 475 -2.94 87.66 1.48
C ASN A 475 -3.68 88.92 1.06
N GLY A 476 -3.80 89.16 -0.25
CA GLY A 476 -4.53 90.29 -0.78
C GLY A 476 -6.00 89.98 -0.96
N HIS A 477 -6.86 90.95 -0.61
CA HIS A 477 -8.31 90.85 -0.77
C HIS A 477 -8.89 92.13 -1.41
N THR A 478 -10.00 91.98 -2.12
CA THR A 478 -10.81 93.08 -2.67
C THR A 478 -12.23 93.03 -2.12
N ASP A 479 -13.01 94.06 -2.43
CA ASP A 479 -14.47 93.97 -2.38
C ASP A 479 -15.02 93.19 -3.60
N SER A 480 -16.33 92.93 -3.60
CA SER A 480 -17.02 92.23 -4.69
C SER A 480 -17.48 93.15 -5.83
N VAL A 481 -16.90 94.36 -5.96
CA VAL A 481 -17.26 95.30 -7.03
C VAL A 481 -16.32 95.10 -8.21
N GLY A 482 -16.90 94.91 -9.39
CA GLY A 482 -16.14 94.76 -10.63
C GLY A 482 -16.01 93.31 -11.10
N ASP A 483 -15.04 93.08 -11.98
CA ASP A 483 -14.80 91.76 -12.56
C ASP A 483 -13.98 90.89 -11.58
N PRO A 484 -14.46 89.68 -11.20
CA PRO A 484 -13.78 88.83 -10.23
C PRO A 484 -12.35 88.45 -10.61
N GLU A 485 -12.05 88.25 -11.90
CA GLU A 485 -10.71 87.87 -12.35
C GLU A 485 -9.75 89.07 -12.25
N LYS A 486 -10.22 90.27 -12.60
CA LYS A 486 -9.46 91.51 -12.37
C LYS A 486 -9.23 91.77 -10.88
N ASN A 487 -10.20 91.48 -10.04
CA ASN A 487 -10.09 91.61 -8.59
C ASN A 487 -9.08 90.62 -8.00
N ARG A 488 -9.07 89.38 -8.51
CA ARG A 488 -8.06 88.38 -8.17
C ARG A 488 -6.66 88.86 -8.53
N GLN A 489 -6.44 89.32 -9.76
CA GLN A 489 -5.14 89.83 -10.18
C GLN A 489 -4.72 91.07 -9.37
N LEU A 490 -5.62 92.03 -9.17
CA LEU A 490 -5.36 93.24 -8.37
C LEU A 490 -4.97 92.90 -6.92
N SER A 491 -5.65 91.92 -6.32
CA SER A 491 -5.32 91.46 -4.98
C SER A 491 -3.95 90.79 -4.91
N LEU A 492 -3.57 90.03 -5.95
CA LEU A 492 -2.26 89.40 -6.06
C LEU A 492 -1.16 90.44 -6.21
N ASP A 493 -1.36 91.43 -7.08
CA ASP A 493 -0.40 92.52 -7.33
C ASP A 493 -0.18 93.36 -6.06
N ARG A 494 -1.24 93.63 -5.30
CA ARG A 494 -1.15 94.30 -3.99
C ARG A 494 -0.39 93.49 -2.95
N ALA A 495 -0.66 92.19 -2.86
CA ALA A 495 0.09 91.30 -1.98
C ALA A 495 1.57 91.24 -2.38
N LYS A 496 1.85 91.22 -3.69
CA LYS A 496 3.19 91.28 -4.25
C LYS A 496 3.88 92.62 -3.95
N ALA A 497 3.20 93.76 -4.02
CA ALA A 497 3.78 95.06 -3.68
C ALA A 497 4.25 95.12 -2.21
N CYS A 498 3.45 94.57 -1.29
CA CYS A 498 3.85 94.39 0.10
C CYS A 498 5.05 93.44 0.23
N TYR A 499 5.03 92.30 -0.47
CA TYR A 499 6.14 91.34 -0.52
C TYR A 499 7.44 91.99 -0.99
N ASP A 500 7.40 92.70 -2.12
CA ASP A 500 8.56 93.38 -2.72
C ASP A 500 9.13 94.43 -1.76
N TYR A 501 8.27 95.15 -1.03
CA TYR A 501 8.70 96.09 0.00
C TYR A 501 9.43 95.39 1.15
N LEU A 502 8.85 94.34 1.73
CA LEU A 502 9.48 93.58 2.82
C LEU A 502 10.80 92.93 2.39
N PHE A 503 10.85 92.42 1.16
CA PHE A 503 12.07 91.92 0.54
C PHE A 503 13.15 93.01 0.44
N SER A 504 12.79 94.22 -0.03
CA SER A 504 13.71 95.36 -0.10
C SER A 504 14.28 95.77 1.27
N LYS A 505 13.56 95.46 2.36
CA LYS A 505 13.97 95.72 3.76
C LYS A 505 14.79 94.57 4.38
N GLY A 506 15.11 93.54 3.60
CA GLY A 506 16.01 92.45 3.95
C GLY A 506 15.32 91.24 4.56
N ILE A 507 14.00 91.06 4.40
CA ILE A 507 13.34 89.82 4.79
C ILE A 507 13.61 88.74 3.72
N ASN A 508 14.01 87.55 4.17
CA ASN A 508 14.36 86.45 3.28
C ASN A 508 13.14 86.03 2.45
N PRO A 509 13.24 85.99 1.11
CA PRO A 509 12.12 85.62 0.24
C PRO A 509 11.60 84.20 0.49
N THR A 510 12.42 83.27 1.00
CA THR A 510 11.99 81.89 1.32
C THR A 510 11.06 81.81 2.53
N LEU A 511 11.02 82.86 3.35
CA LEU A 511 10.16 82.96 4.52
C LEU A 511 8.86 83.72 4.23
N MET A 512 8.61 84.13 2.98
CA MET A 512 7.44 84.91 2.63
C MET A 512 6.70 84.28 1.46
N THR A 513 5.38 84.30 1.51
CA THR A 513 4.50 83.93 0.40
C THR A 513 3.48 85.03 0.19
N TYR A 514 2.99 85.19 -1.03
CA TYR A 514 1.93 86.14 -1.32
C TYR A 514 0.87 85.51 -2.22
N THR A 515 -0.40 85.75 -1.90
CA THR A 515 -1.55 85.18 -2.61
C THR A 515 -2.64 86.23 -2.78
N GLY A 516 -3.26 86.29 -3.95
CA GLY A 516 -4.44 87.10 -4.22
C GLY A 516 -5.72 86.28 -4.15
N TYR A 517 -6.63 86.65 -3.25
CA TYR A 517 -7.94 85.98 -3.07
C TYR A 517 -9.09 86.72 -3.75
N GLY A 518 -8.88 87.93 -4.27
CA GLY A 518 -9.97 88.77 -4.76
C GLY A 518 -11.05 88.96 -3.69
N ASP A 519 -12.30 88.74 -4.05
CA ASP A 519 -13.48 88.91 -3.19
C ASP A 519 -13.94 87.62 -2.49
N THR A 520 -13.19 86.52 -2.61
CA THR A 520 -13.65 85.20 -2.14
C THR A 520 -13.58 85.00 -0.62
N GLN A 521 -12.98 85.93 0.12
CA GLN A 521 -12.84 85.87 1.59
C GLN A 521 -13.19 87.22 2.26
N PRO A 522 -14.48 87.62 2.23
CA PRO A 522 -14.94 88.86 2.85
C PRO A 522 -14.97 88.74 4.38
N ILE A 523 -14.62 89.82 5.07
CA ILE A 523 -14.71 89.94 6.53
C ILE A 523 -15.86 90.87 6.97
N ALA A 524 -16.44 91.60 6.03
CA ALA A 524 -17.56 92.50 6.23
C ALA A 524 -18.55 92.47 5.04
N ASP A 525 -19.72 93.08 5.22
CA ASP A 525 -20.79 93.07 4.23
C ASP A 525 -20.45 93.92 2.99
N ASN A 526 -20.30 93.27 1.83
CA ASN A 526 -20.03 93.94 0.55
C ASN A 526 -21.17 94.84 0.06
N MET A 527 -22.36 94.75 0.65
CA MET A 527 -23.49 95.61 0.31
C MET A 527 -23.32 97.05 0.83
N THR A 528 -22.52 97.25 1.89
CA THR A 528 -22.24 98.58 2.48
C THR A 528 -20.89 99.13 2.00
N GLU A 529 -20.73 100.46 1.91
CA GLU A 529 -19.43 101.04 1.53
C GLU A 529 -18.38 100.81 2.62
N GLU A 530 -18.81 100.86 3.87
CA GLU A 530 -18.00 100.56 5.04
C GLU A 530 -17.48 99.12 4.99
N GLY A 531 -18.34 98.14 4.69
CA GLY A 531 -17.90 96.74 4.58
C GLY A 531 -17.02 96.48 3.36
N ARG A 532 -17.23 97.17 2.24
CA ARG A 532 -16.30 97.11 1.10
C ARG A 532 -14.93 97.68 1.44
N MET A 533 -14.86 98.77 2.21
CA MET A 533 -13.59 99.32 2.70
C MET A 533 -12.83 98.31 3.55
N GLU A 534 -13.51 97.58 4.44
CA GLU A 534 -12.87 96.55 5.27
C GLU A 534 -12.43 95.32 4.47
N ASN A 535 -13.16 94.97 3.41
CA ASN A 535 -12.80 93.86 2.53
C ASN A 535 -11.56 94.16 1.67
N ARG A 536 -11.33 95.43 1.28
CA ARG A 536 -10.13 95.88 0.57
C ARG A 536 -8.92 95.96 1.51
N ARG A 537 -8.27 94.83 1.78
CA ARG A 537 -7.18 94.71 2.74
C ARG A 537 -6.04 93.81 2.26
N VAL A 538 -4.91 93.90 2.94
CA VAL A 538 -3.84 92.89 2.88
C VAL A 538 -3.67 92.28 4.26
N GLU A 539 -3.80 90.97 4.35
CA GLU A 539 -3.67 90.19 5.57
C GLU A 539 -2.26 89.62 5.71
N PHE A 540 -1.69 89.70 6.93
CA PHE A 540 -0.35 89.22 7.24
C PHE A 540 -0.45 88.12 8.29
N VAL A 541 -0.25 86.87 7.87
CA VAL A 541 -0.33 85.69 8.74
C VAL A 541 1.06 85.17 8.99
N LEU A 542 1.46 85.13 10.26
CA LEU A 542 2.75 84.59 10.68
C LEU A 542 2.55 83.19 11.28
N SER A 543 3.30 82.20 10.78
CA SER A 543 3.25 80.80 11.23
C SER A 543 4.64 80.24 11.47
N SER A 544 4.80 79.37 12.48
CA SER A 544 5.99 78.54 12.60
C SER A 544 6.13 77.69 11.34
N GLY A 545 7.35 77.54 10.83
CA GLY A 545 7.55 76.85 9.56
C GLY A 545 7.40 75.34 9.73
N ASN A 546 6.36 74.74 9.14
CA ASN A 546 6.39 73.28 8.88
C ASN A 546 7.54 72.92 7.95
#